data_AF-A0ABD7E1V0-F1
#
_entry.id   AF-A0ABD7E1V0-F1
#
_cell.length_a   1.000
_cell.length_b   1.000
_cell.length_c   1.000
_cell.angle_alpha   90.00
_cell.angle_beta   90.00
_cell.angle_gamma   90.00
#
_symmetry.space_group_name_H-M   'P 1'
#
loop_
_entity.id
_entity.type
_entity.pdbx_description
1 polymer ?
#
loop_
_entity_poly.entity_id
_entity_poly.type
_entity_poly.pdbx_seq_one_letter_code
_entity_poly.pdbx_strand_id
1 'polypeptide(L)'
;MLLRIQPEESLRSFIARNFYVNRYSPLIAELKKDSNFAVSNYEIKKIGKAMGWLGCYGFNRLLHNHTYYPSKAFLHKDEDLSYSELAYIHSGTYELAATPSLFCPECVRDDIASLGFSYWRRKHHPGITVCAEHNVYLEAKCPFCLMPFSSKNHDLDVMWKGCKGLHLSHTPSRRNYKFTELKKARFFRDIFSFDSVISIEAARLALRERACERWPYLREKLVAAEQWHEFIDLLKDEFGDDWNLACGIYNDAIYGFALTLYDGFQDFLNHIKCYDYRLRKIESLWSTYATGEYLAVQYIREDYVHGVGHWSCTFSPKEISDARGDWYGRPVEYPCCNHAPSFYETRPLRADRVGSAPPGVPILARHPSEY
;
A
#
# COMPACT_ATOMS: atom_id res chain seq x y z
N MET A 1 -10.58 1.93 23.88
CA MET A 1 -10.73 2.74 22.66
C MET A 1 -9.38 2.78 21.96
N LEU A 2 -9.32 2.62 20.63
CA LEU A 2 -8.06 2.80 19.91
C LEU A 2 -7.64 4.27 19.92
N LEU A 3 -6.32 4.50 19.89
CA LEU A 3 -5.80 5.84 19.64
C LEU A 3 -6.19 6.31 18.23
N ARG A 4 -6.18 7.63 18.01
CA ARG A 4 -6.26 8.19 16.66
C ARG A 4 -4.96 7.91 15.91
N ILE A 5 -5.04 7.29 14.74
CA ILE A 5 -3.89 7.11 13.84
C ILE A 5 -3.43 8.47 13.30
N GLN A 6 -2.12 8.70 13.26
CA GLN A 6 -1.56 9.97 12.77
C GLN A 6 -1.34 9.93 11.25
N PRO A 7 -1.31 11.09 10.57
CA PRO A 7 -0.92 11.16 9.16
C PRO A 7 0.45 10.51 8.94
N GLU A 8 0.59 9.70 7.90
CA GLU A 8 1.83 8.98 7.59
C GLU A 8 2.32 7.99 8.67
N GLU A 9 1.56 7.76 9.76
CA GLU A 9 1.90 6.72 10.73
C GLU A 9 1.75 5.33 10.09
N SER A 10 2.78 4.50 10.19
CA SER A 10 2.67 3.10 9.73
C SER A 10 1.74 2.30 10.65
N LEU A 11 1.06 1.29 10.11
CA LEU A 11 0.18 0.45 10.94
C LEU A 11 0.97 -0.26 12.03
N ARG A 12 2.22 -0.64 11.77
CA ARG A 12 3.09 -1.21 12.79
C ARG A 12 3.39 -0.22 13.93
N SER A 13 3.62 1.06 13.61
CA SER A 13 3.73 2.13 14.61
C SER A 13 2.45 2.28 15.42
N PHE A 14 1.31 2.32 14.73
CA PHE A 14 0.01 2.52 15.35
C PHE A 14 -0.31 1.41 16.36
N ILE A 15 -0.04 0.15 15.97
CA ILE A 15 -0.18 -1.02 16.85
C ILE A 15 0.74 -0.88 18.06
N ALA A 16 2.03 -0.58 17.86
CA ALA A 16 3.01 -0.43 18.95
C ALA A 16 2.64 0.71 19.92
N ARG A 17 2.15 1.84 19.40
CA ARG A 17 1.71 2.98 20.23
C ARG A 17 0.49 2.64 21.07
N ASN A 18 -0.46 1.91 20.49
CA ASN A 18 -1.62 1.41 21.24
C ASN A 18 -1.21 0.38 22.31
N PHE A 19 -0.22 -0.48 22.05
CA PHE A 19 0.34 -1.36 23.07
C PHE A 19 1.04 -0.60 24.18
N TYR A 20 1.73 0.48 23.85
CA TYR A 20 2.44 1.30 24.82
C TYR A 20 1.47 2.06 25.75
N VAL A 21 0.48 2.76 25.18
CA VAL A 21 -0.43 3.65 25.93
C VAL A 21 -1.62 2.88 26.53
N ASN A 22 -2.23 1.96 25.77
CA ASN A 22 -3.52 1.33 26.10
C ASN A 22 -3.38 -0.15 26.45
N ARG A 23 -2.28 -0.54 27.12
CA ARG A 23 -1.91 -1.95 27.39
C ARG A 23 -2.98 -2.80 28.09
N TYR A 24 -3.91 -2.17 28.80
CA TYR A 24 -4.98 -2.85 29.56
C TYR A 24 -6.32 -2.92 28.82
N SER A 25 -6.41 -2.38 27.60
CA SER A 25 -7.65 -2.44 26.83
C SER A 25 -7.88 -3.86 26.30
N PRO A 26 -9.10 -4.44 26.44
CA PRO A 26 -9.42 -5.78 25.94
C PRO A 26 -9.17 -5.92 24.42
N LEU A 27 -9.54 -4.89 23.65
CA LEU A 27 -9.29 -4.83 22.21
C LEU A 27 -7.79 -4.92 21.87
N ILE A 28 -6.95 -4.27 22.68
CA ILE A 28 -5.50 -4.29 22.52
C ILE A 28 -4.93 -5.65 22.94
N ALA A 29 -5.47 -6.27 23.99
CA ALA A 29 -5.10 -7.62 24.37
C ALA A 29 -5.41 -8.64 23.26
N GLU A 30 -6.53 -8.47 22.55
CA GLU A 30 -6.87 -9.28 21.37
C GLU A 30 -5.92 -9.03 20.20
N LEU A 31 -5.57 -7.77 19.89
CA LEU A 31 -4.56 -7.48 18.87
C LEU A 31 -3.19 -8.09 19.24
N LYS A 32 -2.84 -8.12 20.53
CA LYS A 32 -1.57 -8.65 21.03
C LYS A 32 -1.46 -10.18 20.95
N LYS A 33 -2.57 -10.91 21.11
CA LYS A 33 -2.58 -12.38 21.02
C LYS A 33 -2.17 -12.87 19.63
N ASP A 34 -2.47 -12.09 18.60
CA ASP A 34 -2.27 -12.45 17.20
C ASP A 34 -1.04 -11.75 16.59
N SER A 35 -0.66 -10.59 17.15
CA SER A 35 0.42 -9.75 16.62
C SER A 35 1.81 -10.27 16.99
N ASN A 36 2.49 -10.86 16.01
CA ASN A 36 3.97 -10.94 15.98
C ASN A 36 4.64 -9.58 15.66
N PHE A 37 3.90 -8.46 15.76
CA PHE A 37 4.26 -7.12 15.26
C PHE A 37 4.41 -7.05 13.73
N ALA A 38 3.83 -8.03 13.02
CA ALA A 38 3.63 -7.98 11.59
C ALA A 38 2.24 -7.41 11.29
N VAL A 39 2.09 -6.77 10.13
CA VAL A 39 0.79 -6.28 9.64
C VAL A 39 0.35 -7.19 8.51
N SER A 40 -0.59 -8.09 8.78
CA SER A 40 -1.21 -8.95 7.76
C SER A 40 -2.63 -8.48 7.41
N ASN A 41 -3.27 -9.14 6.45
CA ASN A 41 -4.67 -8.84 6.11
C ASN A 41 -5.60 -8.95 7.34
N TYR A 42 -5.28 -9.84 8.28
CA TYR A 42 -6.06 -10.08 9.48
C TYR A 42 -6.00 -8.87 10.42
N GLU A 43 -4.79 -8.37 10.74
CA GLU A 43 -4.62 -7.18 11.57
C GLU A 43 -5.29 -5.96 10.94
N ILE A 44 -5.16 -5.77 9.63
CA ILE A 44 -5.79 -4.63 8.92
C ILE A 44 -7.31 -4.69 9.07
N LYS A 45 -7.94 -5.85 8.82
CA LYS A 45 -9.39 -6.03 8.99
C LYS A 45 -9.84 -5.79 10.43
N LYS A 46 -9.07 -6.27 11.40
CA LYS A 46 -9.37 -6.11 12.85
C LYS A 46 -9.28 -4.65 13.28
N ILE A 47 -8.25 -3.93 12.81
CA ILE A 47 -8.11 -2.48 13.02
C ILE A 47 -9.25 -1.73 12.34
N GLY A 48 -9.56 -2.04 11.08
CA GLY A 48 -10.67 -1.42 10.34
C GLY A 48 -11.99 -1.58 11.09
N LYS A 49 -12.34 -2.81 11.47
CA LYS A 49 -13.54 -3.10 12.27
C LYS A 49 -13.57 -2.29 13.57
N ALA A 50 -12.46 -2.23 14.30
CA ALA A 50 -12.37 -1.47 15.55
C ALA A 50 -12.47 0.05 15.37
N MET A 51 -12.11 0.57 14.19
CA MET A 51 -12.26 1.98 13.81
C MET A 51 -13.62 2.29 13.17
N GLY A 52 -14.51 1.29 13.03
CA GLY A 52 -15.76 1.42 12.29
C GLY A 52 -15.60 1.49 10.77
N TRP A 53 -14.40 1.20 10.26
CA TRP A 53 -14.09 1.12 8.83
C TRP A 53 -14.26 -0.32 8.36
N LEU A 54 -15.50 -0.63 8.02
CA LEU A 54 -15.93 -1.98 7.65
C LEU A 54 -15.61 -2.31 6.18
N GLY A 55 -15.62 -3.61 5.87
CA GLY A 55 -15.48 -4.12 4.51
C GLY A 55 -14.14 -3.86 3.83
N CYS A 56 -14.12 -4.08 2.52
CA CYS A 56 -12.95 -3.83 1.67
C CYS A 56 -12.61 -2.34 1.56
N TYR A 57 -13.57 -1.43 1.71
CA TYR A 57 -13.30 0.01 1.73
C TYR A 57 -12.38 0.40 2.89
N GLY A 58 -12.75 0.00 4.12
CA GLY A 58 -11.93 0.26 5.29
C GLY A 58 -10.55 -0.38 5.21
N PHE A 59 -10.50 -1.60 4.68
CA PHE A 59 -9.26 -2.32 4.42
C PHE A 59 -8.34 -1.58 3.45
N ASN A 60 -8.85 -1.21 2.27
CA ASN A 60 -8.10 -0.53 1.21
C ASN A 60 -7.64 0.85 1.66
N ARG A 61 -8.47 1.58 2.43
CA ARG A 61 -8.10 2.86 3.03
C ARG A 61 -6.90 2.72 3.98
N LEU A 62 -6.92 1.73 4.88
CA LEU A 62 -5.80 1.47 5.80
C LEU A 62 -4.55 1.03 5.04
N LEU A 63 -4.72 0.16 4.05
CA LEU A 63 -3.66 -0.35 3.22
C LEU A 63 -2.96 0.77 2.45
N HIS A 64 -3.73 1.67 1.83
CA HIS A 64 -3.18 2.82 1.11
C HIS A 64 -2.50 3.84 2.04
N ASN A 65 -3.16 4.25 3.13
CA ASN A 65 -2.70 5.41 3.90
C ASN A 65 -1.66 5.07 4.99
N HIS A 66 -1.56 3.82 5.40
CA HIS A 66 -0.80 3.44 6.60
C HIS A 66 0.12 2.24 6.41
N THR A 67 0.31 1.78 5.17
CA THR A 67 1.33 0.76 4.84
C THR A 67 2.17 1.22 3.66
N TYR A 68 3.09 0.37 3.23
CA TYR A 68 3.91 0.56 2.04
C TYR A 68 3.22 0.10 0.75
N TYR A 69 1.99 -0.42 0.83
CA TYR A 69 1.27 -0.97 -0.31
C TYR A 69 1.08 -0.03 -1.52
N PRO A 70 1.05 1.32 -1.39
CA PRO A 70 1.02 2.17 -2.58
C PRO A 70 2.23 1.94 -3.50
N SER A 71 3.39 1.51 -2.98
CA SER A 71 4.52 1.09 -3.83
C SER A 71 4.29 -0.25 -4.55
N LYS A 72 3.11 -0.84 -4.45
CA LYS A 72 2.68 -1.97 -5.28
C LYS A 72 1.48 -1.58 -6.14
N ALA A 73 0.54 -0.83 -5.57
CA ALA A 73 -0.76 -0.58 -6.18
C ALA A 73 -0.88 0.74 -6.97
N PHE A 74 0.17 1.56 -7.05
CA PHE A 74 0.11 2.79 -7.86
C PHE A 74 0.01 2.50 -9.36
N LEU A 75 0.44 1.33 -9.82
CA LEU A 75 0.25 0.84 -11.19
C LEU A 75 -0.96 -0.08 -11.25
N HIS A 76 -1.77 0.09 -12.28
CA HIS A 76 -3.00 -0.66 -12.45
C HIS A 76 -3.25 -0.97 -13.92
N LYS A 77 -3.89 -2.10 -14.20
CA LYS A 77 -4.48 -2.30 -15.52
C LYS A 77 -5.78 -1.51 -15.60
N ASP A 78 -6.13 -1.06 -16.78
CA ASP A 78 -7.33 -0.23 -16.95
C ASP A 78 -8.61 -1.03 -16.66
N GLU A 79 -8.56 -2.36 -16.84
CA GLU A 79 -9.66 -3.29 -16.57
C GLU A 79 -9.77 -3.70 -15.09
N ASP A 80 -8.74 -3.45 -14.28
CA ASP A 80 -8.75 -3.87 -12.88
C ASP A 80 -9.75 -3.00 -12.08
N LEU A 81 -10.62 -3.67 -11.31
CA LEU A 81 -11.68 -2.99 -10.55
C LEU A 81 -11.41 -2.94 -9.04
N SER A 82 -10.31 -3.51 -8.55
CA SER A 82 -9.99 -3.66 -7.13
C SER A 82 -8.62 -3.09 -6.79
N TYR A 83 -8.54 -2.22 -5.79
CA TYR A 83 -7.26 -1.64 -5.34
C TYR A 83 -6.32 -2.70 -4.74
N SER A 84 -6.87 -3.62 -3.94
CA SER A 84 -6.09 -4.67 -3.28
C SER A 84 -6.02 -5.99 -4.04
N GLU A 85 -6.63 -6.07 -5.23
CA GLU A 85 -6.84 -7.33 -5.95
C GLU A 85 -7.39 -8.43 -5.01
N LEU A 86 -6.69 -9.56 -4.94
CA LEU A 86 -6.97 -10.74 -4.12
C LEU A 86 -6.56 -10.56 -2.64
N ALA A 87 -5.88 -9.47 -2.28
CA ALA A 87 -5.23 -9.31 -0.98
C ALA A 87 -6.22 -9.00 0.16
N TYR A 88 -7.44 -8.59 -0.16
CA TYR A 88 -8.54 -8.55 0.80
C TYR A 88 -8.94 -9.96 1.26
N ILE A 89 -9.01 -10.95 0.36
CA ILE A 89 -9.47 -12.31 0.70
C ILE A 89 -8.33 -13.25 1.10
N HIS A 90 -7.17 -13.14 0.46
CA HIS A 90 -6.03 -14.00 0.73
C HIS A 90 -5.18 -13.47 1.87
N SER A 91 -4.54 -14.39 2.59
CA SER A 91 -3.53 -14.02 3.59
C SER A 91 -2.33 -13.39 2.90
N GLY A 92 -2.00 -12.18 3.32
CA GLY A 92 -0.83 -11.44 2.86
C GLY A 92 -0.24 -10.65 4.02
N THR A 93 1.07 -10.44 3.98
CA THR A 93 1.81 -9.64 4.97
C THR A 93 2.36 -8.39 4.30
N TYR A 94 2.01 -7.24 4.84
CA TYR A 94 2.32 -5.92 4.28
C TYR A 94 3.46 -5.22 5.02
N GLU A 95 3.61 -5.51 6.32
CA GLU A 95 4.79 -5.10 7.10
C GLU A 95 5.30 -6.29 7.90
N LEU A 96 6.54 -6.71 7.65
CA LEU A 96 7.17 -7.79 8.40
C LEU A 96 7.76 -7.25 9.71
N ALA A 97 7.55 -8.00 10.79
CA ALA A 97 8.08 -7.65 12.11
C ALA A 97 9.62 -7.65 12.18
N ALA A 98 10.24 -8.51 11.38
CA ALA A 98 11.69 -8.64 11.29
C ALA A 98 12.35 -7.47 10.55
N THR A 99 11.61 -6.80 9.66
CA THR A 99 12.15 -5.68 8.89
C THR A 99 12.36 -4.50 9.83
N PRO A 100 13.56 -3.90 9.89
CA PRO A 100 13.81 -2.78 10.79
C PRO A 100 12.96 -1.57 10.38
N SER A 101 12.37 -0.88 11.36
CA SER A 101 11.80 0.45 11.12
C SER A 101 12.93 1.49 11.13
N LEU A 102 12.76 2.55 10.36
CA LEU A 102 13.71 3.65 10.31
C LEU A 102 13.05 4.94 10.76
N PHE A 103 13.86 5.84 11.31
CA PHE A 103 13.38 7.16 11.68
C PHE A 103 14.34 8.26 11.24
N CYS A 104 13.79 9.45 11.06
CA CYS A 104 14.56 10.67 10.86
C CYS A 104 14.61 11.43 12.20
N PRO A 105 15.80 11.78 12.72
CA PRO A 105 15.88 12.54 13.97
C PRO A 105 15.19 13.92 13.90
N GLU A 106 15.21 14.57 12.73
CA GLU A 106 14.49 15.84 12.52
C GLU A 106 12.97 15.64 12.55
N CYS A 107 12.42 14.65 11.83
CA CYS A 107 10.98 14.34 11.92
C CYS A 107 10.55 14.10 13.37
N VAL A 108 11.35 13.38 14.15
CA VAL A 108 11.05 13.12 15.57
C VAL A 108 11.01 14.43 16.37
N ARG A 109 11.94 15.36 16.13
CA ARG A 109 11.95 16.67 16.78
C ARG A 109 10.75 17.52 16.37
N ASP A 110 10.43 17.56 15.08
CA ASP A 110 9.29 18.30 14.54
C ASP A 110 7.96 17.75 15.11
N ASP A 111 7.82 16.43 15.19
CA ASP A 111 6.63 15.77 15.74
C ASP A 111 6.47 16.05 17.23
N ILE A 112 7.56 16.02 18.02
CA ILE A 112 7.50 16.39 19.44
C ILE A 112 7.14 17.86 19.62
N ALA A 113 7.74 18.75 18.83
CA ALA A 113 7.48 20.18 18.91
C ALA A 113 6.02 20.52 18.55
N SER A 114 5.43 19.81 17.60
CA SER A 114 4.08 20.10 17.08
C SER A 114 2.96 19.29 17.76
N LEU A 115 3.19 18.02 18.08
CA LEU A 115 2.18 17.08 18.60
C LEU A 115 2.43 16.66 20.05
N GLY A 116 3.62 16.95 20.60
CA GLY A 116 4.04 16.48 21.92
C GLY A 116 4.52 15.03 21.96
N PHE A 117 4.46 14.30 20.84
CA PHE A 117 4.96 12.94 20.69
C PHE A 117 5.32 12.64 19.23
N SER A 118 6.17 11.64 19.01
CA SER A 118 6.54 11.16 17.68
C SER A 118 6.02 9.76 17.41
N TYR A 119 6.11 9.29 16.18
CA TYR A 119 5.68 7.97 15.72
C TYR A 119 6.54 7.49 14.55
N TRP A 120 6.47 6.20 14.20
CA TRP A 120 7.18 5.68 13.03
C TRP A 120 6.38 5.98 11.76
N ARG A 121 7.04 6.66 10.83
CA ARG A 121 6.43 7.15 9.60
C ARG A 121 6.62 6.14 8.47
N ARG A 122 5.58 5.85 7.69
CA ARG A 122 5.64 4.95 6.54
C ARG A 122 6.54 5.48 5.41
N LYS A 123 6.69 6.79 5.28
CA LYS A 123 7.62 7.38 4.30
C LYS A 123 9.10 7.03 4.57
N HIS A 124 9.42 6.57 5.79
CA HIS A 124 10.74 6.02 6.14
C HIS A 124 10.82 4.51 5.86
N HIS A 125 10.31 4.11 4.69
CA HIS A 125 10.28 2.71 4.25
C HIS A 125 11.69 2.09 4.28
N PRO A 126 11.83 0.79 4.66
CA PRO A 126 13.11 0.08 4.74
C PRO A 126 14.09 0.17 3.57
N GLY A 127 13.64 0.37 2.34
CA GLY A 127 14.54 0.59 1.19
C GLY A 127 14.82 2.06 0.85
N ILE A 128 14.39 3.00 1.69
CA ILE A 128 14.72 4.43 1.64
C ILE A 128 15.76 4.71 2.73
N THR A 129 16.87 5.36 2.37
CA THR A 129 18.00 5.57 3.30
C THR A 129 18.08 7.00 3.85
N VAL A 130 17.35 7.94 3.25
CA VAL A 130 17.36 9.37 3.62
C VAL A 130 15.95 9.92 3.73
N CYS A 131 15.75 10.93 4.58
CA CYS A 131 14.47 11.62 4.72
C CYS A 131 14.22 12.53 3.51
N ALA A 132 13.07 12.37 2.86
CA ALA A 132 12.66 13.19 1.71
C ALA A 132 12.48 14.69 2.04
N GLU A 133 12.17 14.99 3.30
CA GLU A 133 11.92 16.35 3.80
C GLU A 133 13.22 17.01 4.28
N HIS A 134 13.93 16.36 5.21
CA HIS A 134 15.09 16.96 5.87
C HIS A 134 16.42 16.69 5.18
N ASN A 135 16.48 15.78 4.19
CA ASN A 135 17.72 15.37 3.51
C ASN A 135 18.84 14.93 4.49
N VAL A 136 18.46 14.14 5.49
CA VAL A 136 19.38 13.49 6.45
C VAL A 136 19.22 11.98 6.37
N TYR A 137 20.25 11.25 6.75
CA TYR A 137 20.17 9.79 6.82
C TYR A 137 19.13 9.34 7.84
N LEU A 138 18.39 8.29 7.48
CA LEU A 138 17.48 7.60 8.36
C LEU A 138 18.25 6.61 9.23
N GLU A 139 17.88 6.54 10.50
CA GLU A 139 18.53 5.67 11.48
C GLU A 139 17.77 4.35 11.58
N ALA A 140 18.46 3.25 11.24
CA ALA A 140 17.92 1.89 11.32
C ALA A 140 18.24 1.18 12.66
N LYS A 141 19.10 1.79 13.48
CA LYS A 141 19.56 1.26 14.77
C LYS A 141 19.46 2.34 15.84
N CYS A 142 19.23 1.91 17.08
CA CYS A 142 19.24 2.79 18.23
C CYS A 142 20.66 3.34 18.45
N PRO A 143 20.89 4.66 18.52
CA PRO A 143 22.24 5.21 18.71
C PRO A 143 22.82 4.91 20.10
N PHE A 144 21.99 4.50 21.06
CA PHE A 144 22.40 4.30 22.46
C PHE A 144 22.77 2.85 22.79
N CYS A 145 22.18 1.87 22.09
CA CYS A 145 22.45 0.44 22.31
C CYS A 145 22.78 -0.33 21.03
N LEU A 146 22.75 0.32 19.86
CA LEU A 146 23.08 -0.22 18.54
C LEU A 146 22.18 -1.36 18.03
N MET A 147 21.11 -1.68 18.77
CA MET A 147 20.13 -2.67 18.35
C MET A 147 19.22 -2.10 17.25
N PRO A 148 18.88 -2.90 16.21
CA PRO A 148 17.95 -2.48 15.17
C PRO A 148 16.51 -2.39 15.70
N PHE A 149 15.71 -1.51 15.10
CA PHE A 149 14.31 -1.29 15.47
C PHE A 149 13.38 -2.38 14.88
N SER A 150 13.47 -3.58 15.43
CA SER A 150 12.64 -4.73 15.06
C SER A 150 12.07 -5.41 16.30
N SER A 151 10.97 -6.13 16.14
CA SER A 151 10.29 -6.79 17.27
C SER A 151 11.16 -7.81 18.01
N LYS A 152 12.21 -8.32 17.36
CA LYS A 152 13.17 -9.28 17.95
C LYS A 152 14.29 -8.64 18.76
N ASN A 153 14.51 -7.33 18.59
CA ASN A 153 15.69 -6.63 19.11
C ASN A 153 15.25 -5.42 19.93
N HIS A 154 15.13 -4.28 19.26
CA HIS A 154 14.59 -3.06 19.85
C HIS A 154 13.15 -2.88 19.38
N ASP A 155 12.19 -3.15 20.25
CA ASP A 155 10.78 -2.94 19.91
C ASP A 155 10.51 -1.45 19.61
N LEU A 156 9.44 -1.19 18.87
CA LEU A 156 9.06 0.13 18.39
C LEU A 156 8.64 1.08 19.51
N ASP A 157 8.37 0.56 20.71
CA ASP A 157 8.00 1.34 21.88
C ASP A 157 9.10 2.29 22.38
N VAL A 158 10.34 2.08 21.93
CA VAL A 158 11.47 2.99 22.14
C VAL A 158 11.22 4.41 21.66
N MET A 159 10.36 4.57 20.64
CA MET A 159 9.93 5.89 20.16
C MET A 159 9.33 6.74 21.29
N TRP A 160 8.78 6.11 22.33
CA TRP A 160 8.16 6.79 23.47
C TRP A 160 8.90 6.53 24.79
N LYS A 161 9.41 5.30 25.01
CA LYS A 161 10.15 4.95 26.23
C LYS A 161 11.55 5.56 26.30
N GLY A 162 12.14 5.87 25.15
CA GLY A 162 13.57 6.10 25.03
C GLY A 162 14.39 4.84 25.31
N CYS A 163 15.72 4.99 25.35
CA CYS A 163 16.66 3.93 25.63
C CYS A 163 17.82 4.48 26.48
N LYS A 164 18.19 3.76 27.54
CA LYS A 164 19.23 4.17 28.50
C LYS A 164 19.03 5.61 29.06
N GLY A 165 17.78 6.00 29.30
CA GLY A 165 17.42 7.33 29.81
C GLY A 165 17.47 8.45 28.77
N LEU A 166 17.74 8.15 27.50
CA LEU A 166 17.80 9.11 26.41
C LEU A 166 16.66 8.87 25.41
N HIS A 167 16.05 9.97 24.94
CA HIS A 167 15.01 9.92 23.91
C HIS A 167 15.62 9.93 22.50
N LEU A 168 14.95 9.31 21.52
CA LEU A 168 15.44 9.26 20.12
C LEU A 168 15.60 10.65 19.48
N SER A 169 14.92 11.67 20.00
CA SER A 169 15.08 13.07 19.56
C SER A 169 16.47 13.64 19.81
N HIS A 170 17.23 13.05 20.75
CA HIS A 170 18.62 13.43 21.04
C HIS A 170 19.61 12.86 20.02
N THR A 171 19.14 12.08 19.06
CA THR A 171 19.99 11.54 17.98
C THR A 171 20.49 12.68 17.10
N PRO A 172 21.81 12.83 16.89
CA PRO A 172 22.33 13.82 15.97
C PRO A 172 21.96 13.44 14.53
N SER A 173 21.62 14.43 13.72
CA SER A 173 21.35 14.22 12.30
C SER A 173 22.62 14.19 11.47
N ARG A 174 22.66 13.30 10.48
CA ARG A 174 23.76 13.25 9.49
C ARG A 174 23.24 13.68 8.13
N ARG A 175 23.80 14.76 7.59
CA ARG A 175 23.41 15.30 6.28
C ARG A 175 23.74 14.32 5.17
N ASN A 176 22.82 14.17 4.23
CA ASN A 176 23.06 13.45 2.99
C ASN A 176 23.56 14.40 1.89
N TYR A 177 24.58 13.96 1.16
CA TYR A 177 25.14 14.67 0.00
C TYR A 177 24.89 13.94 -1.33
N LYS A 178 24.32 12.73 -1.29
CA LYS A 178 23.99 11.95 -2.50
C LYS A 178 22.63 12.39 -3.04
N PHE A 179 22.65 13.08 -4.18
CA PHE A 179 21.41 13.54 -4.84
C PHE A 179 20.48 12.39 -5.22
N THR A 180 21.02 11.25 -5.68
CA THR A 180 20.25 10.07 -6.08
C THR A 180 19.40 9.48 -4.96
N GLU A 181 19.94 9.40 -3.74
CA GLU A 181 19.21 8.93 -2.55
C GLU A 181 18.05 9.87 -2.20
N LEU A 182 18.28 11.19 -2.28
CA LEU A 182 17.25 12.19 -2.01
C LEU A 182 16.15 12.16 -3.08
N LYS A 183 16.54 12.01 -4.36
CA LYS A 183 15.62 11.85 -5.49
C LYS A 183 14.72 10.64 -5.26
N LYS A 184 15.30 9.48 -4.92
CA LYS A 184 14.56 8.26 -4.57
C LYS A 184 13.60 8.48 -3.40
N ALA A 185 14.06 9.09 -2.31
CA ALA A 185 13.22 9.36 -1.13
C ALA A 185 12.00 10.23 -1.47
N ARG A 186 12.20 11.30 -2.25
CA ARG A 186 11.11 12.19 -2.70
C ARG A 186 10.15 11.46 -3.64
N PHE A 187 10.67 10.67 -4.57
CA PHE A 187 9.85 9.90 -5.50
C PHE A 187 8.90 8.95 -4.77
N PHE A 188 9.40 8.18 -3.79
CA PHE A 188 8.55 7.27 -3.01
C PHE A 188 7.61 7.97 -2.03
N ARG A 189 8.03 9.11 -1.44
CA ARG A 189 7.10 9.95 -0.67
C ARG A 189 5.91 10.35 -1.55
N ASP A 190 6.18 10.80 -2.77
CA ASP A 190 5.13 11.26 -3.68
C ASP A 190 4.22 10.11 -4.12
N ILE A 191 4.76 8.91 -4.37
CA ILE A 191 3.95 7.70 -4.59
C ILE A 191 3.04 7.39 -3.40
N PHE A 192 3.58 7.44 -2.17
CA PHE A 192 2.79 7.13 -0.98
C PHE A 192 1.65 8.12 -0.76
N SER A 193 1.81 9.37 -1.19
CA SER A 193 0.78 10.41 -1.12
C SER A 193 -0.08 10.51 -2.39
N PHE A 194 0.15 9.66 -3.39
CA PHE A 194 -0.54 9.75 -4.67
C PHE A 194 -1.96 9.16 -4.60
N ASP A 195 -2.96 9.95 -5.02
CA ASP A 195 -4.37 9.64 -4.84
C ASP A 195 -5.05 8.99 -6.06
N SER A 196 -4.24 8.61 -7.06
CA SER A 196 -4.72 8.04 -8.32
C SER A 196 -3.88 6.81 -8.69
N VAL A 197 -4.37 6.01 -9.63
CA VAL A 197 -3.57 4.94 -10.24
C VAL A 197 -3.04 5.39 -11.60
N ILE A 198 -1.91 4.79 -12.01
CA ILE A 198 -1.29 4.97 -13.31
C ILE A 198 -1.56 3.72 -14.14
N SER A 199 -2.11 3.87 -15.34
CA SER A 199 -2.22 2.78 -16.31
C SER A 199 -0.83 2.22 -16.63
N ILE A 200 -0.68 0.90 -16.53
CA ILE A 200 0.57 0.20 -16.90
C ILE A 200 0.95 0.51 -18.35
N GLU A 201 -0.04 0.61 -19.24
CA GLU A 201 0.22 0.88 -20.65
C GLU A 201 0.68 2.33 -20.87
N ALA A 202 0.07 3.30 -20.18
CA ALA A 202 0.52 4.68 -20.20
C ALA A 202 1.95 4.81 -19.64
N ALA A 203 2.27 4.09 -18.57
CA ALA A 203 3.62 4.03 -18.01
C ALA A 203 4.63 3.46 -19.01
N ARG A 204 4.29 2.36 -19.67
CA ARG A 204 5.12 1.76 -20.72
C ARG A 204 5.38 2.72 -21.87
N LEU A 205 4.33 3.37 -22.38
CA LEU A 205 4.43 4.34 -23.48
C LEU A 205 5.36 5.51 -23.13
N ALA A 206 5.11 6.16 -21.99
CA ALA A 206 5.92 7.29 -21.52
C ALA A 206 7.38 6.89 -21.28
N LEU A 207 7.63 5.75 -20.63
CA LEU A 207 8.99 5.26 -20.39
C LEU A 207 9.72 4.96 -21.70
N ARG A 208 9.06 4.30 -22.64
CA ARG A 208 9.61 3.99 -23.96
C ARG A 208 9.98 5.25 -24.73
N GLU A 209 9.10 6.24 -24.79
CA GLU A 209 9.37 7.49 -25.50
C GLU A 209 10.57 8.21 -24.89
N ARG A 210 10.58 8.39 -23.57
CA ARG A 210 11.70 9.03 -22.85
C ARG A 210 13.01 8.26 -23.01
N ALA A 211 12.96 6.94 -23.01
CA ALA A 211 14.13 6.10 -23.29
C ALA A 211 14.64 6.28 -24.73
N CYS A 212 13.76 6.36 -25.73
CA CYS A 212 14.14 6.60 -27.12
C CYS A 212 14.72 8.00 -27.36
N GLU A 213 14.30 9.01 -26.59
CA GLU A 213 14.90 10.34 -26.59
C GLU A 213 16.32 10.31 -26.02
N ARG A 214 16.52 9.57 -24.92
CA ARG A 214 17.80 9.45 -24.24
C ARG A 214 18.80 8.58 -25.00
N TRP A 215 18.33 7.48 -25.58
CA TRP A 215 19.13 6.48 -26.30
C TRP A 215 18.54 6.21 -27.70
N PRO A 216 18.78 7.09 -28.68
CA PRO A 216 18.18 6.97 -30.01
C PRO A 216 18.52 5.68 -30.76
N TYR A 217 19.68 5.08 -30.49
CA TYR A 217 20.11 3.82 -31.13
C TYR A 217 19.33 2.59 -30.65
N LEU A 218 18.67 2.66 -29.49
CA LEU A 218 17.80 1.59 -29.00
C LEU A 218 16.39 1.66 -29.60
N ARG A 219 16.05 2.74 -30.32
CA ARG A 219 14.68 3.00 -30.80
C ARG A 219 14.08 1.82 -31.56
N GLU A 220 14.79 1.27 -32.54
CA GLU A 220 14.28 0.15 -33.34
C GLU A 220 13.97 -1.07 -32.46
N LYS A 221 14.85 -1.39 -31.51
CA LYS A 221 14.66 -2.51 -30.57
C LYS A 221 13.52 -2.26 -29.58
N LEU A 222 13.44 -1.07 -29.01
CA LEU A 222 12.41 -0.70 -28.02
C LEU A 222 11.02 -0.57 -28.66
N VAL A 223 10.95 -0.16 -29.92
CA VAL A 223 9.69 -0.11 -30.69
C VAL A 223 9.25 -1.52 -31.09
N ALA A 224 10.19 -2.40 -31.44
CA ALA A 224 9.92 -3.80 -31.76
C ALA A 224 9.56 -4.66 -30.54
N ALA A 225 9.86 -4.21 -29.31
CA ALA A 225 9.48 -4.90 -28.08
C ALA A 225 7.96 -4.83 -27.87
N GLU A 226 7.27 -5.90 -28.26
CA GLU A 226 5.82 -6.02 -28.09
C GLU A 226 5.47 -6.28 -26.64
N GLN A 227 6.29 -7.07 -25.95
CA GLN A 227 6.04 -7.46 -24.57
C GLN A 227 6.80 -6.59 -23.57
N TRP A 228 6.17 -6.35 -22.42
CA TRP A 228 6.77 -5.53 -21.35
C TRP A 228 8.09 -6.11 -20.83
N HIS A 229 8.22 -7.44 -20.77
CA HIS A 229 9.45 -8.08 -20.30
C HIS A 229 10.63 -7.89 -21.28
N GLU A 230 10.39 -7.94 -22.59
CA GLU A 230 11.40 -7.66 -23.63
C GLU A 230 11.92 -6.24 -23.51
N PHE A 231 11.01 -5.27 -23.32
CA PHE A 231 11.35 -3.87 -23.09
C PHE A 231 12.24 -3.71 -21.85
N ILE A 232 11.89 -4.39 -20.75
CA ILE A 232 12.67 -4.36 -19.52
C ILE A 232 14.07 -4.91 -19.75
N ASP A 233 14.19 -6.07 -20.41
CA ASP A 233 15.47 -6.75 -20.57
C ASP A 233 16.43 -5.96 -21.49
N LEU A 234 15.91 -5.37 -22.57
CA LEU A 234 16.68 -4.46 -23.43
C LEU A 234 17.28 -3.29 -22.65
N LEU A 235 16.51 -2.71 -21.73
CA LEU A 235 16.99 -1.60 -20.93
C LEU A 235 17.93 -2.06 -19.82
N LYS A 236 17.68 -3.21 -19.17
CA LYS A 236 18.62 -3.78 -18.18
C LYS A 236 20.01 -3.99 -18.79
N ASP A 237 20.08 -4.52 -20.01
CA ASP A 237 21.35 -4.72 -20.72
C ASP A 237 22.11 -3.40 -20.92
N GLU A 238 21.38 -2.30 -21.15
CA GLU A 238 21.98 -0.97 -21.28
C GLU A 238 22.46 -0.40 -19.94
N PHE A 239 21.75 -0.65 -18.84
CA PHE A 239 22.11 -0.14 -17.51
C PHE A 239 23.20 -0.97 -16.81
N GLY A 240 23.40 -2.23 -17.17
CA GLY A 240 24.35 -3.12 -16.48
C GLY A 240 24.13 -3.18 -14.96
N ASP A 241 25.21 -3.13 -14.17
CA ASP A 241 25.18 -3.24 -12.71
C ASP A 241 24.49 -2.06 -11.99
N ASP A 242 24.32 -0.91 -12.65
CA ASP A 242 23.65 0.28 -12.09
C ASP A 242 22.15 0.08 -11.87
N TRP A 243 21.57 -0.94 -12.51
CA TRP A 243 20.17 -1.36 -12.30
C TRP A 243 19.85 -1.67 -10.82
N ASN A 244 20.84 -2.21 -10.10
CA ASN A 244 20.68 -2.60 -8.69
C ASN A 244 20.49 -1.42 -7.74
N LEU A 245 20.92 -0.20 -8.11
CA LEU A 245 20.73 1.00 -7.28
C LEU A 245 19.25 1.45 -7.25
N ALA A 246 18.50 1.18 -8.32
CA ALA A 246 17.16 1.72 -8.51
C ALA A 246 16.06 0.84 -7.87
N CYS A 247 16.26 -0.49 -7.83
CA CYS A 247 15.20 -1.46 -7.50
C CYS A 247 15.16 -1.98 -6.05
N GLY A 248 15.86 -1.35 -5.10
CA GLY A 248 15.96 -1.84 -3.71
C GLY A 248 14.68 -1.80 -2.85
N ILE A 249 13.48 -1.62 -3.42
CA ILE A 249 12.21 -1.62 -2.67
C ILE A 249 11.23 -2.67 -3.18
N TYR A 250 11.14 -2.91 -4.49
CA TYR A 250 10.36 -3.98 -5.10
C TYR A 250 10.93 -4.22 -6.50
N ASN A 251 10.88 -5.48 -6.99
CA ASN A 251 11.33 -5.92 -8.32
C ASN A 251 10.50 -5.33 -9.49
N ASP A 252 10.08 -4.07 -9.40
CA ASP A 252 9.33 -3.41 -10.45
C ASP A 252 10.28 -2.49 -11.23
N ALA A 253 10.57 -2.93 -12.46
CA ALA A 253 11.42 -2.24 -13.40
C ALA A 253 10.90 -0.82 -13.73
N ILE A 254 9.59 -0.58 -13.59
CA ILE A 254 8.98 0.74 -13.82
C ILE A 254 9.59 1.79 -12.88
N TYR A 255 9.78 1.47 -11.60
CA TYR A 255 10.43 2.39 -10.67
C TYR A 255 11.87 2.68 -11.06
N GLY A 256 12.59 1.62 -11.43
CA GLY A 256 13.99 1.72 -11.79
C GLY A 256 14.18 2.67 -12.97
N PHE A 257 13.37 2.50 -14.00
CA PHE A 257 13.39 3.38 -15.17
C PHE A 257 12.88 4.77 -14.86
N ALA A 258 11.78 4.91 -14.11
CA ALA A 258 11.23 6.22 -13.80
C ALA A 258 12.21 7.07 -12.98
N LEU A 259 12.87 6.47 -11.98
CA LEU A 259 13.92 7.14 -11.19
C LEU A 259 15.14 7.55 -12.03
N THR A 260 15.45 6.80 -13.09
CA THR A 260 16.60 7.08 -13.95
C THR A 260 16.28 8.10 -15.04
N LEU A 261 15.11 8.00 -15.67
CA LEU A 261 14.72 8.79 -16.84
C LEU A 261 14.07 10.15 -16.52
N TYR A 262 13.52 10.32 -15.32
CA TYR A 262 12.77 11.53 -14.93
C TYR A 262 13.39 12.20 -13.73
N ASP A 263 13.31 13.51 -13.63
CA ASP A 263 13.89 14.26 -12.51
C ASP A 263 13.16 14.04 -11.18
N GLY A 264 11.89 13.63 -11.23
CA GLY A 264 11.07 13.30 -10.08
C GLY A 264 9.73 12.71 -10.48
N PHE A 265 8.92 12.35 -9.50
CA PHE A 265 7.62 11.72 -9.74
C PHE A 265 6.68 12.64 -10.52
N GLN A 266 6.71 13.96 -10.27
CA GLN A 266 5.85 14.90 -11.00
C GLN A 266 6.21 15.04 -12.48
N ASP A 267 7.50 14.99 -12.83
CA ASP A 267 7.96 14.99 -14.23
C ASP A 267 7.46 13.71 -14.94
N PHE A 268 7.60 12.56 -14.28
CA PHE A 268 7.03 11.31 -14.76
C PHE A 268 5.51 11.40 -14.96
N LEU A 269 4.76 11.86 -13.94
CA LEU A 269 3.31 12.03 -14.02
C LEU A 269 2.86 12.96 -15.13
N ASN A 270 3.60 14.04 -15.41
CA ASN A 270 3.25 14.97 -16.48
C ASN A 270 3.36 14.30 -17.84
N HIS A 271 4.37 13.44 -18.03
CA HIS A 271 4.51 12.67 -19.26
C HIS A 271 3.43 11.59 -19.39
N ILE A 272 3.09 10.89 -18.30
CA ILE A 272 1.98 9.93 -18.28
C ILE A 272 0.69 10.55 -18.78
N LYS A 273 0.42 11.81 -18.42
CA LYS A 273 -0.81 12.53 -18.81
C LYS A 273 -0.96 12.76 -20.32
N CYS A 274 0.11 12.61 -21.10
CA CYS A 274 0.04 12.60 -22.56
C CYS A 274 -0.68 11.35 -23.10
N TYR A 275 -0.64 10.25 -22.34
CA TYR A 275 -1.22 8.95 -22.69
C TYR A 275 -2.48 8.62 -21.89
N ASP A 276 -2.56 9.08 -20.64
CA ASP A 276 -3.74 8.98 -19.79
C ASP A 276 -4.03 10.34 -19.12
N TYR A 277 -4.84 11.15 -19.80
CA TYR A 277 -5.20 12.50 -19.36
C TYR A 277 -6.03 12.52 -18.06
N ARG A 278 -6.75 11.43 -17.72
CA ARG A 278 -7.66 11.37 -16.57
C ARG A 278 -7.40 10.13 -15.72
N LEU A 279 -6.30 10.22 -14.97
CA LEU A 279 -5.92 9.22 -13.99
C LEU A 279 -7.09 8.87 -13.06
N ARG A 280 -7.38 7.58 -12.94
CA ARG A 280 -8.45 7.05 -12.11
C ARG A 280 -8.09 7.20 -10.63
N LYS A 281 -9.02 7.74 -9.82
CA LYS A 281 -8.83 7.88 -8.37
C LYS A 281 -8.79 6.53 -7.66
N ILE A 282 -7.85 6.35 -6.73
CA ILE A 282 -7.73 5.11 -5.94
C ILE A 282 -9.00 4.82 -5.12
N GLU A 283 -9.70 5.86 -4.65
CA GLU A 283 -10.90 5.69 -3.83
C GLU A 283 -12.02 4.99 -4.61
N SER A 284 -12.07 5.17 -5.94
CA SER A 284 -13.03 4.48 -6.82
C SER A 284 -12.84 2.95 -6.84
N LEU A 285 -11.69 2.47 -6.36
CA LEU A 285 -11.31 1.06 -6.30
C LEU A 285 -11.42 0.47 -4.89
N TRP A 286 -11.75 1.29 -3.87
CA TRP A 286 -11.71 0.85 -2.47
C TRP A 286 -12.90 -0.04 -2.08
N SER A 287 -14.06 0.13 -2.69
CA SER A 287 -15.25 -0.67 -2.38
C SER A 287 -15.32 -1.98 -3.16
N THR A 288 -14.25 -2.40 -3.82
CA THR A 288 -14.23 -3.62 -4.62
C THR A 288 -13.04 -4.49 -4.21
N TYR A 289 -13.23 -5.80 -4.16
CA TYR A 289 -12.15 -6.77 -4.05
C TYR A 289 -12.25 -7.83 -5.15
N ALA A 290 -11.11 -8.43 -5.51
CA ALA A 290 -11.07 -9.52 -6.47
C ALA A 290 -11.19 -10.88 -5.77
N THR A 291 -11.74 -11.86 -6.49
CA THR A 291 -11.85 -13.26 -6.09
C THR A 291 -11.74 -14.18 -7.32
N GLY A 292 -11.61 -15.49 -7.11
CA GLY A 292 -11.44 -16.48 -8.19
C GLY A 292 -9.98 -16.79 -8.54
N GLU A 293 -9.79 -17.66 -9.53
CA GLU A 293 -8.47 -18.07 -10.04
C GLU A 293 -7.97 -17.13 -11.14
N TYR A 294 -6.65 -17.10 -11.39
CA TYR A 294 -5.96 -16.18 -12.32
C TYR A 294 -6.60 -16.08 -13.73
N LEU A 295 -7.21 -17.16 -14.20
CA LEU A 295 -7.88 -17.16 -15.50
C LEU A 295 -9.25 -16.48 -15.45
N ALA A 296 -9.98 -16.53 -14.33
CA ALA A 296 -11.34 -16.01 -14.20
C ALA A 296 -11.47 -15.08 -13.00
N VAL A 297 -10.78 -13.94 -13.05
CA VAL A 297 -10.85 -12.93 -11.99
C VAL A 297 -12.27 -12.37 -11.92
N GLN A 298 -12.84 -12.48 -10.74
CA GLN A 298 -14.17 -11.97 -10.41
C GLN A 298 -14.02 -10.81 -9.44
N TYR A 299 -14.99 -9.91 -9.45
CA TYR A 299 -14.99 -8.73 -8.62
C TYR A 299 -16.27 -8.67 -7.81
N ILE A 300 -16.12 -8.35 -6.52
CA ILE A 300 -17.24 -8.11 -5.62
C ILE A 300 -17.14 -6.65 -5.16
N ARG A 301 -18.11 -5.84 -5.58
CA ARG A 301 -18.26 -4.44 -5.17
C ARG A 301 -19.24 -4.35 -4.01
N GLU A 302 -18.77 -3.95 -2.84
CA GLU A 302 -19.62 -3.72 -1.67
C GLU A 302 -20.39 -2.41 -1.81
N ASP A 303 -21.72 -2.53 -1.74
CA ASP A 303 -22.66 -1.42 -1.57
C ASP A 303 -23.10 -1.36 -0.11
N TYR A 304 -22.51 -0.43 0.63
CA TYR A 304 -22.78 -0.22 2.05
C TYR A 304 -24.14 0.43 2.33
N VAL A 305 -24.76 1.08 1.34
CA VAL A 305 -26.08 1.70 1.48
C VAL A 305 -27.15 0.62 1.56
N HIS A 306 -27.04 -0.39 0.70
CA HIS A 306 -27.99 -1.50 0.63
C HIS A 306 -27.52 -2.74 1.41
N GLY A 307 -26.27 -2.77 1.87
CA GLY A 307 -25.68 -3.90 2.60
C GLY A 307 -25.42 -5.13 1.72
N VAL A 308 -25.29 -4.93 0.40
CA VAL A 308 -25.12 -5.99 -0.60
C VAL A 308 -23.75 -5.92 -1.26
N GLY A 309 -23.30 -7.02 -1.84
CA GLY A 309 -22.16 -7.10 -2.73
C GLY A 309 -22.62 -7.39 -4.15
N HIS A 310 -22.22 -6.55 -5.11
CA HIS A 310 -22.46 -6.75 -6.53
C HIS A 310 -21.31 -7.54 -7.15
N TRP A 311 -21.62 -8.71 -7.69
CA TRP A 311 -20.66 -9.55 -8.38
C TRP A 311 -20.53 -9.17 -9.86
N SER A 312 -19.31 -9.17 -10.37
CA SER A 312 -18.99 -8.97 -11.79
C SER A 312 -17.78 -9.81 -12.20
N CYS A 313 -17.63 -10.07 -13.50
CA CYS A 313 -16.51 -10.82 -14.09
C CYS A 313 -16.06 -10.09 -15.37
N THR A 314 -14.77 -10.14 -15.67
CA THR A 314 -14.19 -9.50 -16.88
C THR A 314 -14.37 -10.31 -18.15
N PHE A 315 -14.76 -11.58 -18.04
CA PHE A 315 -15.05 -12.40 -19.22
C PHE A 315 -16.37 -12.04 -19.88
N SER A 316 -16.40 -12.16 -21.21
CA SER A 316 -17.65 -12.13 -21.97
C SER A 316 -18.52 -13.36 -21.62
N PRO A 317 -19.86 -13.26 -21.74
CA PRO A 317 -20.76 -14.40 -21.51
C PRO A 317 -20.40 -15.64 -22.33
N LYS A 318 -19.79 -15.46 -23.51
CA LYS A 318 -19.33 -16.53 -24.38
C LYS A 318 -18.09 -17.24 -23.81
N GLU A 319 -17.09 -16.49 -23.37
CA GLU A 319 -15.90 -17.05 -22.69
C GLU A 319 -16.28 -17.75 -21.39
N ILE A 320 -17.27 -17.22 -20.66
CA ILE A 320 -17.82 -17.87 -19.46
C ILE A 320 -18.50 -19.19 -19.80
N SER A 321 -19.30 -19.23 -20.87
CA SER A 321 -19.98 -20.44 -21.37
C SER A 321 -18.99 -21.50 -21.85
N ASP A 322 -17.91 -21.07 -22.50
CA ASP A 322 -16.89 -21.96 -23.08
C ASP A 322 -15.91 -22.48 -22.00
N ALA A 323 -15.65 -21.71 -20.94
CA ALA A 323 -14.60 -22.01 -19.96
C ALA A 323 -15.02 -22.96 -18.82
N ARG A 324 -16.32 -23.12 -18.49
CA ARG A 324 -16.85 -24.08 -17.50
C ARG A 324 -18.39 -23.99 -17.44
N GLY A 325 -19.07 -25.13 -17.47
CA GLY A 325 -20.54 -25.22 -17.50
C GLY A 325 -21.27 -24.35 -16.46
N ASP A 326 -22.24 -23.57 -16.97
CA ASP A 326 -23.46 -23.01 -16.38
C ASP A 326 -23.48 -22.21 -15.06
N TRP A 327 -22.38 -22.07 -14.30
CA TRP A 327 -22.46 -21.45 -12.96
C TRP A 327 -22.04 -19.98 -12.86
N TYR A 328 -21.52 -19.37 -13.93
CA TYR A 328 -20.83 -18.07 -13.86
C TYR A 328 -21.56 -16.90 -14.58
N GLY A 329 -22.78 -17.11 -15.07
CA GLY A 329 -23.44 -16.18 -16.00
C GLY A 329 -24.51 -15.24 -15.41
N ARG A 330 -24.70 -15.16 -14.09
CA ARG A 330 -25.72 -14.28 -13.48
C ARG A 330 -25.07 -13.38 -12.43
N PRO A 331 -25.31 -12.05 -12.44
CA PRO A 331 -25.01 -11.20 -11.29
C PRO A 331 -25.71 -11.80 -10.07
N VAL A 332 -24.93 -12.28 -9.11
CA VAL A 332 -25.45 -12.78 -7.83
C VAL A 332 -25.22 -11.67 -6.81
N GLU A 333 -26.31 -11.20 -6.19
CA GLU A 333 -26.24 -10.31 -5.04
C GLU A 333 -25.86 -11.14 -3.81
N TYR A 334 -24.77 -10.77 -3.13
CA TYR A 334 -24.34 -11.43 -1.89
C TYR A 334 -24.55 -10.49 -0.69
N PRO A 335 -24.72 -11.00 0.54
CA PRO A 335 -24.57 -10.18 1.74
C PRO A 335 -23.14 -9.59 1.78
N CYS A 336 -23.01 -8.28 1.99
CA CYS A 336 -21.71 -7.65 2.22
C CYS A 336 -21.00 -8.34 3.42
N CYS A 337 -19.67 -8.46 3.37
CA CYS A 337 -18.81 -9.26 4.26
C CYS A 337 -18.86 -8.90 5.76
N ASN A 338 -19.78 -8.02 6.17
CA ASN A 338 -20.01 -7.60 7.54
C ASN A 338 -20.73 -8.66 8.40
N HIS A 339 -21.07 -9.83 7.84
CA HIS A 339 -21.51 -10.99 8.59
C HIS A 339 -20.43 -12.09 8.56
N ALA A 340 -19.89 -12.42 9.73
CA ALA A 340 -19.14 -13.65 9.92
C ALA A 340 -20.12 -14.84 9.82
N PRO A 341 -19.92 -15.81 8.89
CA PRO A 341 -20.62 -17.07 9.00
C PRO A 341 -20.02 -17.88 10.16
N SER A 342 -20.84 -18.63 10.88
CA SER A 342 -20.36 -19.68 11.77
C SER A 342 -19.51 -20.67 10.98
N PHE A 343 -18.35 -21.04 11.51
CA PHE A 343 -17.30 -21.87 10.89
C PHE A 343 -17.69 -23.31 10.48
N TYR A 344 -18.97 -23.64 10.39
CA TYR A 344 -19.45 -24.95 9.99
C TYR A 344 -20.66 -24.77 9.09
N GLU A 345 -20.44 -24.88 7.77
CA GLU A 345 -21.34 -25.56 6.82
C GLU A 345 -20.77 -25.40 5.40
N THR A 346 -19.95 -26.37 5.01
CA THR A 346 -19.62 -26.61 3.60
C THR A 346 -20.88 -27.11 2.89
N ARG A 347 -21.65 -26.20 2.31
CA ARG A 347 -22.66 -26.51 1.29
C ARG A 347 -22.54 -25.59 0.08
N PRO A 348 -22.92 -26.05 -1.13
CA PRO A 348 -22.99 -25.20 -2.31
C PRO A 348 -23.96 -24.05 -2.04
N LEU A 349 -23.49 -22.81 -2.19
CA LEU A 349 -24.26 -21.60 -1.90
C LEU A 349 -25.47 -21.51 -2.86
N ARG A 350 -26.68 -21.64 -2.32
CA ARG A 350 -27.93 -21.30 -3.04
C ARG A 350 -28.23 -19.82 -2.85
N ALA A 351 -28.71 -19.17 -3.91
CA ALA A 351 -29.21 -17.79 -3.85
C ALA A 351 -30.55 -17.78 -3.10
N ASP A 352 -30.51 -17.53 -1.79
CA ASP A 352 -31.71 -17.30 -0.98
C ASP A 352 -31.90 -15.80 -0.74
N ARG A 353 -33.16 -15.35 -0.76
CA ARG A 353 -33.54 -13.97 -0.46
C ARG A 353 -33.27 -13.71 1.03
N VAL A 354 -32.20 -12.99 1.32
CA VAL A 354 -31.82 -12.62 2.70
C VAL A 354 -32.79 -11.58 3.27
N GLY A 355 -33.01 -11.66 4.59
CA GLY A 355 -33.90 -10.77 5.34
C GLY A 355 -33.50 -9.29 5.25
N SER A 356 -34.34 -8.42 5.80
CA SER A 356 -34.21 -6.96 5.73
C SER A 356 -32.80 -6.47 6.02
N ALA A 357 -32.29 -5.56 5.18
CA ALA A 357 -30.98 -4.94 5.34
C ALA A 357 -30.81 -4.34 6.75
N PRO A 358 -29.63 -4.49 7.39
CA PRO A 358 -29.32 -3.72 8.59
C PRO A 358 -29.36 -2.22 8.24
N PRO A 359 -29.66 -1.34 9.23
CA PRO A 359 -29.67 0.10 9.00
C PRO A 359 -28.34 0.52 8.35
N GLY A 360 -28.42 1.21 7.21
CA GLY A 360 -27.29 1.49 6.33
C GLY A 360 -26.05 1.94 7.11
N VAL A 361 -24.90 1.37 6.76
CA VAL A 361 -23.63 1.87 7.30
C VAL A 361 -23.52 3.31 6.79
N PRO A 362 -23.52 4.32 7.66
CA PRO A 362 -23.39 5.68 7.20
C PRO A 362 -22.06 5.74 6.44
N ILE A 363 -22.11 6.20 5.18
CA ILE A 363 -20.98 6.95 4.64
C ILE A 363 -20.86 8.09 5.64
N LEU A 364 -19.94 7.97 6.60
CA LEU A 364 -19.68 9.05 7.54
C LEU A 364 -19.40 10.25 6.65
N ALA A 365 -20.28 11.25 6.72
CA ALA A 365 -20.07 12.53 6.07
C ALA A 365 -18.61 12.91 6.30
N ARG A 366 -17.93 13.34 5.22
CA ARG A 366 -16.51 13.73 5.22
C ARG A 366 -16.09 14.19 6.61
N HIS A 367 -15.25 13.38 7.25
CA HIS A 367 -14.84 13.67 8.61
C HIS A 367 -14.19 15.06 8.61
N PRO A 368 -14.37 15.93 9.62
CA PRO A 368 -13.83 17.30 9.64
C PRO A 368 -12.30 17.41 9.45
N SER A 369 -11.60 16.28 9.38
CA SER A 369 -10.19 16.15 9.00
C SER A 369 -9.94 16.13 7.49
N GLU A 370 -10.97 16.30 6.66
CA GLU A 370 -10.90 16.44 5.20
C GLU A 370 -11.01 17.92 4.77
N TYR A 371 -10.80 18.84 5.70
CA TYR A 371 -10.53 20.28 5.49
C TYR A 371 -9.14 20.64 6.00
#